data_AF-A0A3P6DNR5-F1
#
_entry.id   AF-A0A3P6DNR5-F1
#
_cell.length_a   1.000
_cell.length_b   1.000
_cell.length_c   1.000
_cell.angle_alpha   90.00
_cell.angle_beta   90.00
_cell.angle_gamma   90.00
#
_symmetry.space_group_name_H-M   'P 1'
#
loop_
_entity.id
_entity.type
_entity.pdbx_description
1 polymer ?
#
loop_
_entity_poly.entity_id
_entity_poly.type
_entity_poly.pdbx_seq_one_letter_code
_entity_poly.pdbx_strand_id
1 'polypeptide(L)'
;MRRALLGEIERTCITRAKKSENIPHDYSNIVGIQESVHEILMNLNEIEIKKKKYGTRNALICVQGPGYITARDIVFYRPLWKSLIIHSI
;
A
#
# COMPACT_ATOMS: atom_id res chain seq x y z
N MET A 1 3.09 -34.87 9.65
CA MET A 1 3.35 -34.12 8.41
C MET A 1 2.83 -32.69 8.57
N ARG A 2 3.65 -31.66 8.32
CA ARG A 2 3.19 -30.26 8.34
C ARG A 2 3.92 -29.46 7.26
N ARG A 3 3.55 -29.66 6.00
CA ARG A 3 4.10 -28.94 4.84
C ARG A 3 2.96 -28.68 3.85
N ALA A 4 2.48 -27.43 3.75
CA ALA A 4 1.73 -26.94 2.58
C ALA A 4 1.33 -25.45 2.62
N LEU A 5 1.17 -24.80 3.78
CA LEU A 5 0.37 -23.56 3.80
C LEU A 5 1.08 -22.25 3.43
N LEU A 6 2.42 -22.14 3.53
CA LEU A 6 3.09 -20.83 3.35
C LEU A 6 3.22 -20.39 1.89
N GLY A 7 3.27 -21.33 0.93
CA GLY A 7 3.45 -21.01 -0.49
C GLY A 7 2.15 -20.93 -1.31
N GLU A 8 1.05 -21.48 -0.79
CA GLU A 8 -0.20 -21.65 -1.54
C GLU A 8 -1.29 -20.63 -1.16
N ILE A 9 -1.10 -19.85 -0.09
CA ILE A 9 -2.05 -18.82 0.29
C ILE A 9 -1.84 -17.62 -0.64
N GLU A 10 -2.82 -17.40 -1.52
CA GLU A 10 -2.94 -16.20 -2.34
C GLU A 10 -2.98 -14.97 -1.42
N ARG A 11 -1.88 -14.21 -1.37
CA ARG A 11 -1.76 -12.98 -0.58
C ARG A 11 -1.57 -11.79 -1.50
N THR A 12 -2.20 -10.68 -1.14
CA THR A 12 -1.90 -9.38 -1.75
C THR A 12 -1.02 -8.60 -0.78
N CYS A 13 0.23 -8.39 -1.16
CA CYS A 13 1.22 -7.63 -0.39
C CYS A 13 1.64 -6.36 -1.14
N ILE A 14 2.24 -5.42 -0.41
CA ILE A 14 2.84 -4.22 -0.97
C ILE A 14 4.27 -4.60 -1.40
N THR A 15 4.53 -4.57 -2.70
CA THR A 15 5.84 -4.96 -3.25
C THR A 15 6.78 -3.79 -3.47
N ARG A 16 6.24 -2.56 -3.58
CA ARG A 16 7.02 -1.35 -3.83
C ARG A 16 6.31 -0.13 -3.27
N ALA A 17 7.06 0.72 -2.56
CA ALA A 17 6.65 2.06 -2.19
C ALA A 17 7.50 3.08 -2.95
N LYS A 18 6.86 4.06 -3.60
CA LYS A 18 7.54 5.20 -4.21
C LYS A 18 7.11 6.46 -3.47
N LYS A 19 8.07 7.26 -3.05
CA LYS A 19 7.83 8.56 -2.40
C LYS A 19 7.83 9.68 -3.44
N SER A 20 7.09 10.75 -3.15
CA SER A 20 6.99 11.92 -4.03
C SER A 20 8.17 12.89 -3.85
N GLU A 21 8.78 12.92 -2.68
CA GLU A 21 9.99 13.70 -2.41
C GLU A 21 11.25 12.92 -2.79
N ASN A 22 12.28 13.65 -3.23
CA ASN A 22 13.59 13.09 -3.56
C ASN A 22 14.30 12.66 -2.27
N ILE A 23 14.04 11.43 -1.84
CA ILE A 23 14.77 10.80 -0.77
C ILE A 23 15.98 10.07 -1.36
N PRO A 24 17.21 10.38 -0.92
CA PRO A 24 18.41 9.84 -1.53
C PRO A 24 18.62 8.34 -1.25
N HIS A 25 18.15 7.81 -0.11
CA HIS A 25 18.35 6.40 0.26
C HIS A 25 17.31 5.87 1.27
N ASP A 26 17.20 4.54 1.38
CA ASP A 26 16.20 3.84 2.22
C ASP A 26 16.38 4.00 3.75
N TYR A 27 17.49 4.61 4.19
CA TYR A 27 17.78 4.95 5.59
C TYR A 27 17.59 6.44 5.90
N SER A 28 17.10 7.22 4.95
CA SER A 28 16.82 8.63 5.19
C SER A 28 15.58 8.80 6.07
N ASN A 29 15.49 9.95 6.72
CA ASN A 29 14.30 10.36 7.46
C ASN A 29 13.47 11.34 6.60
N ILE A 30 12.15 11.27 6.70
CA ILE A 30 11.26 12.26 6.10
C ILE A 30 11.04 13.38 7.11
N VAL A 31 11.15 14.64 6.67
CA VAL A 31 10.86 15.79 7.53
C VAL A 31 9.41 15.74 7.98
N GLY A 32 9.19 15.78 9.30
CA GLY A 32 7.85 15.74 9.88
C GLY A 32 7.27 14.33 10.10
N ILE A 33 8.04 13.26 9.83
CA ILE A 33 7.69 11.89 10.19
C ILE A 33 8.66 11.38 11.26
N GLN A 34 8.12 10.73 12.28
CA GLN A 34 8.92 10.18 13.38
C GLN A 34 9.71 8.93 12.95
N GLU A 35 9.09 8.08 12.14
CA GLU A 35 9.68 6.83 11.62
C GLU A 35 10.63 7.09 10.44
N SER A 36 11.69 6.29 10.36
CA SER A 36 12.61 6.26 9.22
C SER A 36 11.96 5.65 7.97
N VAL A 37 12.56 5.87 6.79
CA VAL A 37 12.10 5.19 5.56
C VAL A 37 12.09 3.67 5.73
N HIS A 38 13.10 3.10 6.38
CA HIS A 38 13.22 1.66 6.60
C HIS A 38 12.11 1.11 7.50
N GLU A 39 11.81 1.77 8.62
CA GLU A 39 10.71 1.37 9.52
C GLU A 39 9.36 1.41 8.81
N ILE A 40 9.11 2.45 8.01
CA ILE A 40 7.91 2.54 7.19
C ILE A 40 7.84 1.36 6.22
N LEU A 41 8.93 1.00 5.55
CA LEU A 41 8.96 -0.14 4.63
C LEU A 41 8.70 -1.47 5.35
N MET A 42 9.23 -1.65 6.57
CA MET A 42 8.94 -2.81 7.41
C MET A 42 7.46 -2.88 7.79
N ASN A 43 6.89 -1.77 8.24
CA ASN A 43 5.48 -1.68 8.59
C ASN A 43 4.57 -1.98 7.37
N LEU A 44 4.95 -1.52 6.16
CA LEU A 44 4.21 -1.82 4.93
C LEU A 44 4.25 -3.31 4.54
N ASN A 45 5.36 -4.01 4.82
CA ASN A 45 5.48 -5.45 4.54
C ASN A 45 4.55 -6.30 5.41
N GLU A 46 4.23 -5.84 6.61
CA GLU A 46 3.30 -6.52 7.52
C GLU A 46 1.82 -6.33 7.14
N ILE A 47 1.51 -5.39 6.23
CA ILE A 47 0.13 -5.12 5.81
C ILE A 47 -0.37 -6.22 4.85
N GLU A 48 -1.32 -7.02 5.34
CA GLU A 48 -2.06 -7.96 4.50
C GLU A 48 -3.32 -7.33 3.89
N ILE A 49 -3.34 -7.19 2.57
CA ILE A 49 -4.51 -6.67 1.85
C ILE A 49 -5.48 -7.83 1.58
N LYS A 50 -6.59 -7.89 2.33
CA LYS A 50 -7.62 -8.96 2.19
C LYS A 50 -8.43 -8.90 0.89
N LYS A 51 -8.29 -7.85 0.08
CA LYS A 51 -9.04 -7.71 -1.17
C LYS A 51 -8.37 -8.55 -2.26
N LYS A 52 -9.06 -9.59 -2.74
CA LYS A 52 -8.68 -10.31 -3.96
C LYS A 52 -8.68 -9.35 -5.15
N LYS A 53 -7.50 -8.95 -5.59
CA LYS A 53 -7.31 -8.15 -6.80
C LYS A 53 -6.43 -8.92 -7.76
N TYR A 54 -6.96 -9.18 -8.94
CA TYR A 54 -6.17 -9.68 -10.05
C TYR A 54 -5.24 -8.56 -10.54
N GLY A 55 -3.93 -8.81 -10.41
CA GLY A 55 -2.86 -7.94 -10.91
C GLY A 55 -2.41 -6.82 -9.97
N THR A 56 -1.24 -6.25 -10.29
CA THR A 56 -0.62 -5.14 -9.56
C THR A 56 -1.47 -3.88 -9.68
N ARG A 57 -1.71 -3.18 -8.56
CA ARG A 57 -2.39 -1.88 -8.55
C ARG A 57 -1.61 -0.88 -7.73
N ASN A 58 -1.61 0.36 -8.20
CA ASN A 58 -1.07 1.48 -7.44
C ASN A 58 -2.06 1.90 -6.35
N ALA A 59 -1.51 2.27 -5.20
CA ALA A 59 -2.21 2.89 -4.10
C ALA A 59 -1.42 4.13 -3.66
N LEU A 60 -2.09 5.06 -3.00
CA LEU A 60 -1.51 6.31 -2.53
C LEU A 60 -1.92 6.53 -1.08
N ILE A 61 -1.03 7.17 -0.33
CA ILE A 61 -1.29 7.70 1.01
C ILE A 61 -1.07 9.21 0.89
N CYS A 62 -2.09 9.98 1.25
CA CYS A 62 -2.01 11.44 1.29
C CYS A 62 -2.54 11.89 2.64
N VAL A 63 -1.64 12.36 3.49
CA VAL A 63 -1.94 12.80 4.86
C VAL A 63 -1.30 14.16 5.06
N GLN A 64 -2.01 15.04 5.75
CA GLN A 64 -1.55 16.38 6.09
C GLN A 64 -1.89 16.68 7.55
N GLY A 65 -0.95 17.30 8.26
CA GLY A 65 -1.10 17.66 9.67
C GLY A 65 -0.62 16.57 10.64
N PRO A 66 -0.63 16.87 11.94
CA PRO A 66 -0.20 15.93 12.97
C PRO A 66 -1.21 14.79 13.11
N GLY A 67 -0.70 13.56 13.23
CA GLY A 67 -1.53 12.38 13.44
C GLY A 67 -0.78 11.09 13.13
N TYR A 68 -1.43 9.97 13.45
CA TYR A 68 -0.92 8.64 13.12
C TYR A 68 -1.47 8.21 11.76
N ILE A 69 -0.58 7.74 10.89
CA ILE A 69 -0.95 7.16 9.60
C ILE A 69 -1.22 5.67 9.81
N THR A 70 -2.34 5.19 9.34
CA THR A 70 -2.75 3.79 9.48
C THR A 70 -2.96 3.14 8.12
N ALA A 71 -3.03 1.80 8.08
CA ALA A 71 -3.34 1.07 6.85
C ALA A 71 -4.71 1.43 6.24
N ARG A 72 -5.60 2.09 6.99
CA ARG A 72 -6.91 2.57 6.49
C ARG A 72 -6.77 3.77 5.56
N ASP A 73 -5.70 4.53 5.70
CA ASP A 73 -5.44 5.75 4.93
C ASP A 73 -4.88 5.45 3.52
N ILE A 74 -4.66 4.17 3.21
CA ILE A 74 -4.25 3.69 1.90
C ILE A 74 -5.43 3.76 0.92
N VAL A 75 -5.35 4.70 -0.02
CA VAL A 75 -6.36 4.88 -1.06
C VAL A 75 -5.96 4.08 -2.30
N PHE A 76 -6.80 3.10 -2.66
CA PHE A 76 -6.65 2.35 -3.92
C PHE A 76 -7.43 3.02 -5.04
N TYR A 77 -6.80 3.21 -6.21
CA TYR A 77 -7.51 3.66 -7.40
C TYR A 77 -8.70 2.76 -7.73
N ARG A 78 -9.89 3.35 -7.78
CA ARG A 78 -11.09 2.73 -8.36
C ARG A 78 -11.09 3.02 -9.87
N PRO A 79 -11.19 2.00 -10.73
CA PRO A 79 -11.41 2.24 -12.16
C PRO A 79 -12.80 2.88 -12.36
N LEU A 80 -12.82 4.19 -12.66
CA LEU A 80 -14.04 4.99 -12.86
C LEU A 80 -14.86 4.55 -14.09
N TRP A 81 -14.22 3.89 -15.06
CA TRP A 81 -14.84 3.40 -16.29
C TRP A 81 -15.88 2.29 -16.07
N LYS A 82 -15.86 1.59 -14.93
CA LYS A 82 -16.91 0.61 -14.60
C LYS A 82 -18.24 1.24 -14.17
N SER A 83 -18.25 2.53 -13.79
CA SER A 83 -19.49 3.22 -13.41
C SER A 83 -20.23 3.81 -14.60
N LEU A 84 -19.53 4.09 -15.71
CA LEU A 84 -20.10 4.74 -16.89
C LEU A 84 -20.88 3.78 -17.80
N ILE A 85 -20.73 2.46 -17.64
CA ILE A 85 -21.40 1.47 -18.50
C ILE A 85 -22.83 1.14 -18.01
N ILE A 86 -23.20 1.47 -16.76
CA ILE A 86 -24.50 1.08 -16.19
C ILE A 86 -25.61 2.13 -16.46
N HIS A 87 -25.27 3.31 -16.98
CA HIS A 87 -26.24 4.38 -17.26
C HIS A 87 -26.64 4.52 -18.74
N SER A 88 -26.19 3.60 -19.61
CA SER A 88 -26.41 3.71 -21.06
C SER A 88 -27.03 2.45 -21.70
N ILE A 89 -27.80 1.67 -20.93
CA ILE A 89 -28.68 0.61 -21.46
C ILE A 89 -30.12 0.99 -21.16
#